data_AF-A0A2J6TBS0-F1
#
_entry.id   AF-A0A2J6TBS0-F1
#
_cell.length_a   1.000
_cell.length_b   1.000
_cell.length_c   1.000
_cell.angle_alpha   90.00
_cell.angle_beta   90.00
_cell.angle_gamma   90.00
#
_symmetry.space_group_name_H-M   'P 1'
#
loop_
_entity.id
_entity.type
_entity.pdbx_description
1 polymer ?
#
loop_
_entity_poly.entity_id
_entity_poly.type
_entity_poly.pdbx_seq_one_letter_code
_entity_poly.pdbx_strand_id
1 'polypeptide(L)' 'MPPLRTPLRSISGNRPKGSEISPYMRGQVAGKASEGAKIAKIAKALKLTRSTVNYILQ' A
#
# COMPACT_ATOMS: atom_id res chain seq x y z
N MET A 1 -6.13 26.24 -27.95
CA MET A 1 -5.24 26.30 -26.77
C MET A 1 -5.15 24.93 -26.13
N PRO A 2 -3.96 24.44 -25.78
CA PRO A 2 -3.85 23.22 -24.96
C PRO A 2 -4.40 23.50 -23.54
N PRO A 3 -5.03 22.50 -22.90
CA PRO A 3 -5.58 22.67 -21.56
C PRO A 3 -4.47 22.92 -20.54
N LEU A 4 -4.70 23.86 -19.61
CA LEU A 4 -3.81 24.13 -18.48
C LEU A 4 -3.71 22.88 -17.61
N ARG A 5 -2.51 22.32 -17.43
CA ARG A 5 -2.29 21.18 -16.53
C ARG A 5 -2.19 21.68 -15.09
N THR A 6 -2.93 21.05 -14.19
CA THR A 6 -2.81 21.29 -12.74
C THR A 6 -1.45 20.77 -12.25
N PRO A 7 -0.66 21.58 -11.52
CA PRO A 7 0.59 21.12 -10.93
C PRO A 7 0.32 20.07 -9.84
N LEU A 8 1.28 19.14 -9.68
CA LEU A 8 1.23 18.14 -8.62
C LEU A 8 1.23 18.83 -7.25
N ARG A 9 0.33 18.41 -6.35
CA ARG A 9 0.27 18.94 -4.99
C ARG A 9 1.49 18.50 -4.18
N SER A 10 1.91 19.36 -3.25
CA SER A 10 2.95 19.04 -2.27
C SER A 10 2.57 17.81 -1.44
N ILE A 11 3.52 16.87 -1.27
CA ILE A 11 3.32 15.69 -0.42
C ILE A 11 3.23 16.17 1.04
N SER A 12 2.09 15.90 1.69
CA SER A 12 1.89 16.21 3.11
C SER A 12 2.83 15.37 3.99
N GLY A 13 3.56 16.03 4.90
CA GLY A 13 4.41 15.38 5.90
C GLY A 13 3.65 14.58 6.97
N ASN A 14 2.33 14.81 7.10
CA ASN A 14 1.45 14.12 8.05
C ASN A 14 0.75 12.90 7.44
N ARG A 15 1.29 12.31 6.37
CA ARG A 15 0.67 11.11 5.79
C ARG A 15 0.86 9.90 6.71
N PRO A 16 -0.21 9.16 7.07
CA PRO A 16 -0.06 7.91 7.80
C PRO A 16 0.77 6.91 6.99
N LYS A 17 1.62 6.13 7.66
CA LYS A 17 2.41 5.07 7.02
C LYS A 17 1.47 4.13 6.27
N GLY A 18 1.75 3.90 4.98
CA GLY A 18 0.88 3.10 4.12
C GLY A 18 -0.21 3.88 3.35
N SER A 19 -0.21 5.22 3.40
CA SER A 19 -1.06 6.06 2.55
C SER A 19 -0.81 5.89 1.05
N GLU A 20 0.33 5.33 0.68
CA GLU A 20 0.73 5.05 -0.71
C GLU A 20 0.12 3.75 -1.23
N ILE A 21 -0.49 2.97 -0.35
CA ILE A 21 -1.01 1.64 -0.66
C ILE A 21 -2.44 1.78 -1.17
N SER A 22 -2.63 1.40 -2.43
CA SER A 22 -3.95 1.40 -3.02
C SER A 22 -4.88 0.37 -2.34
N PRO A 23 -6.20 0.58 -2.36
CA PRO A 23 -7.17 -0.39 -1.86
C PRO A 23 -6.98 -1.79 -2.45
N TYR A 24 -6.59 -1.86 -3.73
CA TYR A 24 -6.28 -3.11 -4.43
C TYR A 24 -5.11 -3.87 -3.79
N MET A 25 -4.03 -3.17 -3.42
CA MET A 25 -2.89 -3.79 -2.75
C MET A 25 -3.27 -4.31 -1.36
N ARG A 26 -4.16 -3.62 -0.63
CA ARG A 26 -4.70 -4.14 0.65
C ARG A 26 -5.50 -5.41 0.43
N GLY A 27 -6.35 -5.45 -0.59
CA GLY A 27 -7.12 -6.64 -0.95
C GLY A 27 -6.22 -7.85 -1.26
N GLN A 28 -5.11 -7.64 -1.99
CA GLN A 28 -4.15 -8.72 -2.25
C GLN A 28 -3.45 -9.22 -0.97
N VAL A 29 -3.12 -8.33 -0.04
CA VAL A 29 -2.54 -8.71 1.26
C VAL A 29 -3.54 -9.53 2.06
N ALA A 30 -4.79 -9.07 2.17
CA ALA A 30 -5.87 -9.75 2.90
C ALA A 30 -6.20 -11.12 2.29
N GLY A 31 -6.26 -11.22 0.95
CA GLY A 31 -6.49 -12.49 0.26
C GLY A 31 -5.41 -13.53 0.56
N LYS A 32 -4.13 -13.13 0.44
CA LYS A 32 -3.01 -14.04 0.77
C LYS A 32 -2.93 -14.39 2.25
N ALA A 33 -3.35 -13.50 3.14
CA ALA A 33 -3.43 -13.79 4.56
C ALA A 33 -4.55 -14.80 4.87
N SER A 34 -5.71 -14.69 4.20
CA SER A 34 -6.81 -15.66 4.29
C SER A 34 -6.41 -17.06 3.81
N GLU A 35 -5.55 -17.14 2.79
CA GLU A 35 -4.92 -18.40 2.34
C GLU A 35 -3.90 -18.99 3.33
N GLY A 36 -3.62 -18.32 4.45
CA GLY A 36 -2.66 -18.76 5.46
C GLY A 36 -1.19 -18.49 5.10
N ALA A 37 -0.92 -17.63 4.11
CA ALA A 37 0.45 -17.29 3.77
C ALA A 37 1.13 -16.50 4.89
N LYS A 38 2.36 -16.89 5.26
CA LYS A 38 3.15 -16.15 6.25
C LYS A 38 3.40 -14.71 5.80
N ILE A 39 3.32 -13.77 6.74
CA ILE A 39 3.53 -12.32 6.56
C ILE A 39 4.82 -12.02 5.76
N ALA A 40 5.91 -12.75 6.04
CA ALA A 40 7.18 -12.62 5.33
C ALA A 40 7.08 -12.98 3.84
N LYS A 41 6.30 -14.01 3.51
CA LYS A 41 6.06 -14.46 2.14
C LYS A 41 5.18 -13.46 1.39
N ILE A 42 4.18 -12.88 2.05
CA ILE A 42 3.33 -11.82 1.50
C ILE A 42 4.16 -10.57 1.20
N ALA A 43 4.99 -10.13 2.15
CA ALA A 43 5.90 -8.99 2.00
C ALA A 43 6.83 -9.17 0.80
N LYS A 44 7.47 -10.35 0.68
CA LYS A 44 8.34 -10.67 -0.46
C LYS A 44 7.59 -10.71 -1.80
N ALA A 45 6.39 -11.29 -1.82
CA ALA A 45 5.60 -11.44 -3.04
C ALA A 45 5.05 -10.09 -3.56
N LEU A 46 4.69 -9.17 -2.66
CA LEU A 46 4.13 -7.86 -3.01
C LEU A 46 5.17 -6.74 -2.99
N LYS A 47 6.45 -7.06 -2.71
CA LYS A 47 7.56 -6.10 -2.52
C LYS A 47 7.20 -5.00 -1.50
N LEU A 48 6.51 -5.39 -0.44
CA LEU A 48 6.11 -4.52 0.66
C LEU A 48 7.03 -4.74 1.86
N THR A 49 7.18 -3.72 2.71
CA THR A 49 7.85 -3.89 4.00
C THR A 49 6.96 -4.70 4.95
N ARG A 50 7.58 -5.47 5.86
CA ARG A 50 6.85 -6.25 6.87
C ARG A 50 5.92 -5.37 7.71
N SER A 51 6.37 -4.18 8.07
CA SER A 51 5.62 -3.18 8.85
C SER A 51 4.33 -2.77 8.13
N THR A 52 4.39 -2.62 6.82
CA THR A 52 3.22 -2.33 5.99
C THR A 52 2.22 -3.50 5.99
N VAL A 53 2.69 -4.73 5.85
CA VAL A 53 1.80 -5.92 5.87
C VAL A 53 1.13 -6.06 7.24
N ASN A 54 1.88 -5.85 8.33
CA ASN A 54 1.31 -5.85 9.68
C ASN A 54 0.27 -4.75 9.88
N TYR A 55 0.52 -3.54 9.38
CA TYR A 55 -0.44 -2.44 9.46
C TYR A 55 -1.76 -2.74 8.72
N ILE A 56 -1.72 -3.53 7.64
CA ILE A 56 -2.93 -3.91 6.88
C ILE A 56 -3.71 -5.02 7.56
N LEU A 57 -3.02 -5.90 8.33
CA LEU A 57 -3.62 -7.08 8.96
C LEU A 57 -4.00 -6.87 10.43
N GLN A 58 -3.59 -5.75 11.05
CA GLN A 58 -4.12 -5.28 12.34
C GLN A 58 -5.56 -4.81 12.20
#